data_AF-A0A2N2PCJ6-F1
#
_entry.id   AF-A0A2N2PCJ6-F1
#
_cell.length_a   1.000
_cell.length_b   1.000
_cell.length_c   1.000
_cell.angle_alpha   90.00
_cell.angle_beta   90.00
_cell.angle_gamma   90.00
#
_symmetry.space_group_name_H-M   'P 1'
#
loop_
_entity.id
_entity.type
_entity.pdbx_description
1 polymer ?
#
loop_
_entity_poly.entity_id
_entity_poly.type
_entity_poly.pdbx_seq_one_letter_code
_entity_poly.pdbx_strand_id
1 'polypeptide(L)'
;MKQPVVMLLILALLSGCSQSTPTTLPPTQVVLSSPTEQVPTISPEPTAAPQIAESLTWQTTDAGAIQFQPNTTAWYTPGDLAPNTAIRFALSALQGQQLTVRLTTEPSSEDVPLAALYITDSTGQVLTPNPVTYWSGILQSTQEFSIEIRSLAQQQINYTLFIEIPAALIDPALGEKYDLISLDICQMIREAAAQAIGVDFALEDRAPFLDVVAGEAGQGCRLTAFGDGNTFADPQAVVKALIGSAGLGWTEQLAYQAGGPTGSSAGLTRDMALMLITANWSPVMGVECPSDQPIASCDLAPDQKVCTIRINIAQYRTDFSLDGHWENADTGFSLDLYQDWKTIYGTHAVVAQGGNKIDSLELSINGNLQGQVATVQFQSSFTDQLGTAQITCVDVNTILWKIIDAPAGEFYLPAEAVLTRN
;
A
#
# COMPACT_ATOMS: atom_id res chain seq x y z
N MET A 1 -37.09 -40.06 -13.94
CA MET A 1 -36.68 -40.00 -15.37
C MET A 1 -35.16 -39.96 -15.40
N LYS A 2 -34.55 -41.03 -15.94
CA LYS A 2 -33.09 -41.22 -15.99
C LYS A 2 -32.61 -40.72 -17.36
N GLN A 3 -31.73 -39.73 -17.39
CA GLN A 3 -30.92 -39.38 -18.56
C GLN A 3 -29.46 -39.77 -18.29
N PRO A 4 -28.76 -40.39 -19.26
CA PRO A 4 -27.40 -40.84 -19.07
C PRO A 4 -26.38 -39.74 -19.36
N VAL A 5 -25.32 -39.78 -18.56
CA VAL A 5 -24.05 -39.09 -18.71
C VAL A 5 -23.39 -39.53 -20.03
N VAL A 6 -23.03 -38.58 -20.89
CA VAL A 6 -22.14 -38.79 -22.03
C VAL A 6 -20.83 -38.07 -21.73
N MET A 7 -19.83 -38.86 -21.37
CA MET A 7 -18.43 -38.49 -21.15
C MET A 7 -17.74 -38.50 -22.52
N LEU A 8 -17.35 -37.34 -23.03
CA LEU A 8 -16.59 -37.21 -24.27
C LEU A 8 -15.14 -36.89 -23.94
N LEU A 9 -14.28 -37.91 -24.07
CA LEU A 9 -12.84 -37.87 -23.92
C LEU A 9 -12.24 -37.39 -25.25
N ILE A 10 -11.63 -36.21 -25.31
CA ILE A 10 -10.88 -35.74 -26.48
C ILE A 10 -9.38 -35.85 -26.16
N LEU A 11 -8.75 -36.84 -26.78
CA LEU A 11 -7.31 -37.08 -26.81
C LEU A 11 -6.75 -36.36 -28.05
N ALA A 12 -5.91 -35.34 -27.86
CA ALA A 12 -5.16 -34.70 -28.94
C ALA A 12 -3.66 -34.85 -28.68
N LEU A 13 -3.07 -35.86 -29.35
CA LEU A 13 -1.63 -36.02 -29.54
C LEU A 13 -1.25 -35.29 -30.83
N LEU A 14 -0.42 -34.25 -30.76
CA LEU A 14 0.41 -33.84 -31.90
C LEU A 14 1.81 -33.45 -31.42
N SER A 15 2.74 -34.22 -31.97
CA SER A 15 4.19 -34.17 -31.93
C SER A 15 4.79 -32.92 -32.58
N GLY A 16 5.82 -32.35 -31.96
CA GLY A 16 6.71 -31.36 -32.57
C GLY A 16 8.06 -31.32 -31.86
N CYS A 17 9.00 -32.16 -32.29
CA CYS A 17 10.41 -32.07 -31.92
C CYS A 17 11.14 -31.14 -32.90
N SER A 18 11.79 -30.10 -32.41
CA SER A 18 12.81 -29.34 -33.15
C SER A 18 14.12 -29.40 -32.37
N GLN A 19 15.10 -30.07 -32.96
CA GLN A 19 16.45 -30.25 -32.44
C GLN A 19 17.29 -29.00 -32.70
N SER A 20 18.07 -28.60 -31.70
CA SER A 20 19.11 -27.56 -31.79
C SER A 20 20.39 -28.13 -32.42
N THR A 21 20.93 -27.41 -33.39
CA THR A 21 22.22 -27.72 -34.04
C THR A 21 23.37 -27.28 -33.13
N PRO A 22 24.40 -28.11 -32.91
CA PRO A 22 25.59 -27.73 -32.15
C PRO A 22 26.66 -27.15 -33.06
N THR A 23 27.15 -25.94 -32.76
CA THR A 23 28.38 -25.42 -33.36
C THR A 23 29.57 -25.79 -32.47
N THR A 24 30.35 -26.76 -32.92
CA THR A 24 31.67 -27.12 -32.40
C THR A 24 32.73 -26.43 -33.25
N LEU A 25 33.87 -26.01 -32.68
CA LEU A 25 35.23 -26.04 -33.27
C LEU A 25 36.29 -25.59 -32.22
N PRO A 26 37.59 -25.92 -32.36
CA PRO A 26 38.36 -26.81 -31.48
C PRO A 26 39.43 -26.10 -30.57
N PRO A 27 40.24 -26.87 -29.80
CA PRO A 27 41.02 -26.36 -28.67
C PRO A 27 42.50 -26.02 -28.94
N THR A 28 43.01 -25.17 -28.05
CA THR A 28 44.31 -25.18 -27.34
C THR A 28 45.62 -25.28 -28.12
N GLN A 29 46.49 -24.28 -27.93
CA GLN A 29 47.89 -24.53 -27.51
C GLN A 29 48.37 -23.52 -26.47
N VAL A 30 48.97 -24.08 -25.41
CA VAL A 30 49.68 -23.41 -24.30
C VAL A 30 51.16 -23.35 -24.67
N VAL A 31 51.82 -22.20 -24.51
CA VAL A 31 53.26 -22.14 -24.20
C VAL A 31 53.52 -20.98 -23.24
N LEU A 32 54.05 -21.31 -22.06
CA LEU A 32 54.67 -20.39 -21.10
C LEU A 32 56.14 -20.16 -21.49
N SER A 33 56.66 -18.93 -21.32
CA SER A 33 57.91 -18.56 -20.59
C SER A 33 58.57 -17.27 -21.14
N SER A 34 58.94 -16.39 -20.21
CA SER A 34 59.72 -15.13 -20.28
C SER A 34 61.17 -15.32 -20.80
N PRO A 35 61.95 -14.26 -21.19
CA PRO A 35 62.38 -13.17 -20.29
C PRO A 35 62.57 -11.75 -20.91
N THR A 36 62.83 -10.83 -19.99
CA THR A 36 63.19 -9.40 -20.01
C THR A 36 64.16 -8.93 -21.13
N GLU A 37 63.86 -7.81 -21.80
CA GLU A 37 64.90 -6.87 -22.28
C GLU A 37 64.36 -5.45 -22.50
N GLN A 38 65.24 -4.46 -22.32
CA GLN A 38 64.96 -3.04 -22.03
C GLN A 38 64.57 -2.16 -23.23
N VAL A 39 63.67 -1.21 -22.95
CA VAL A 39 63.48 0.19 -23.43
C VAL A 39 64.36 0.68 -24.61
N PRO A 40 63.74 1.38 -25.59
CA PRO A 40 64.06 2.81 -25.72
C PRO A 40 62.82 3.72 -25.74
N THR A 41 62.99 4.83 -25.04
CA THR A 41 62.08 5.93 -24.81
C THR A 41 61.76 6.67 -26.11
N ILE A 42 60.48 6.80 -26.45
CA ILE A 42 59.99 7.81 -27.40
C ILE A 42 58.81 8.52 -26.74
N SER A 43 58.94 9.83 -26.65
CA SER A 43 58.03 10.76 -25.96
C SER A 43 56.63 10.70 -26.56
N PRO A 44 55.56 10.44 -25.77
CA PRO A 44 54.21 10.60 -26.28
C PRO A 44 53.83 12.08 -26.33
N GLU A 45 53.41 12.50 -27.51
CA GLU A 45 52.53 13.64 -27.74
C GLU A 45 51.36 13.59 -26.74
N PRO A 46 50.91 14.72 -26.16
CA PRO A 46 49.85 14.72 -25.16
C PRO A 46 48.54 14.28 -25.81
N THR A 47 48.26 12.99 -25.69
CA THR A 47 46.96 12.40 -25.97
C THR A 47 45.99 13.06 -25.02
N ALA A 48 45.04 13.82 -25.57
CA ALA A 48 43.98 14.45 -24.81
C ALA A 48 43.33 13.39 -23.90
N ALA A 49 43.35 13.64 -22.60
CA ALA A 49 42.69 12.80 -21.61
C ALA A 49 41.20 12.68 -21.96
N PRO A 50 40.55 11.54 -21.67
CA PRO A 50 39.11 11.38 -21.88
C PRO A 50 38.38 12.51 -21.15
N GLN A 51 37.52 13.24 -21.88
CA GLN A 51 36.66 14.26 -21.31
C GLN A 51 35.84 13.63 -20.18
N ILE A 52 36.05 14.16 -18.97
CA ILE A 52 35.24 13.90 -17.79
C ILE A 52 33.79 14.21 -18.18
N ALA A 53 32.88 13.27 -17.96
CA ALA A 53 31.45 13.49 -18.11
C ALA A 53 31.05 14.71 -17.25
N GLU A 54 30.62 15.79 -17.89
CA GLU A 54 30.14 16.97 -17.18
C GLU A 54 28.94 16.57 -16.30
N SER A 55 29.03 16.80 -15.00
CA SER A 55 27.91 16.60 -14.09
C SER A 55 26.79 17.58 -14.45
N LEU A 56 25.62 17.07 -14.79
CA LEU A 56 24.43 17.87 -15.07
C LEU A 56 24.15 18.80 -13.87
N THR A 57 24.07 20.11 -14.10
CA THR A 57 23.70 21.11 -13.08
C THR A 57 22.47 21.86 -13.54
N TRP A 58 21.46 21.96 -12.66
CA TRP A 58 20.21 22.66 -12.97
C TRP A 58 20.31 24.13 -12.56
N GLN A 59 19.80 25.01 -13.42
CA GLN A 59 19.57 26.40 -13.05
C GLN A 59 18.27 26.50 -12.26
N THR A 60 18.37 26.61 -10.93
CA THR A 60 17.21 26.60 -10.03
C THR A 60 16.65 28.01 -9.80
N THR A 61 15.34 28.16 -10.02
CA THR A 61 14.59 29.38 -9.69
C THR A 61 13.77 29.17 -8.41
N ASP A 62 13.85 30.11 -7.47
CA ASP A 62 13.06 30.08 -6.24
C ASP A 62 11.68 30.71 -6.45
N ALA A 63 10.63 29.91 -6.29
CA ALA A 63 9.23 30.32 -6.44
C ALA A 63 8.58 30.80 -5.13
N GLY A 64 9.28 30.66 -4.01
CA GLY A 64 8.81 31.10 -2.69
C GLY A 64 8.02 30.05 -1.91
N ALA A 65 7.30 30.51 -0.90
CA ALA A 65 6.56 29.65 0.03
C ALA A 65 5.17 29.31 -0.49
N ILE A 66 4.81 28.02 -0.41
CA ILE A 66 3.46 27.54 -0.70
C ILE A 66 2.51 27.98 0.41
N GLN A 67 1.36 28.54 0.03
CA GLN A 67 0.31 28.98 0.94
C GLN A 67 -1.02 28.39 0.48
N PHE A 68 -1.63 27.56 1.33
CA PHE A 68 -2.94 26.99 1.07
C PHE A 68 -4.01 28.06 1.21
N GLN A 69 -5.06 27.95 0.40
CA GLN A 69 -6.23 28.81 0.60
C GLN A 69 -6.91 28.44 1.94
N PRO A 70 -7.55 29.39 2.64
CA PRO A 70 -8.30 29.09 3.84
C PRO A 70 -9.30 27.95 3.60
N ASN A 71 -9.38 27.01 4.54
CA ASN A 71 -10.24 25.83 4.48
C ASN A 71 -9.96 24.86 3.31
N THR A 72 -8.74 24.88 2.76
CA THR A 72 -8.30 23.90 1.75
C THR A 72 -7.14 23.07 2.27
N THR A 73 -7.11 21.81 1.84
CA THR A 73 -6.02 20.85 2.12
C THR A 73 -5.15 20.59 0.90
N ALA A 74 -5.44 21.24 -0.23
CA ALA A 74 -4.75 21.06 -1.49
C ALA A 74 -4.32 22.40 -2.09
N TRP A 75 -3.19 22.38 -2.78
CA TRP A 75 -2.62 23.49 -3.52
C TRP A 75 -2.11 22.97 -4.86
N TYR A 76 -2.25 23.75 -5.92
CA TYR A 76 -1.66 23.40 -7.21
C TYR A 76 -1.17 24.63 -7.95
N THR A 77 -0.16 24.45 -8.79
CA THR A 77 0.27 25.47 -9.75
C THR A 77 0.62 24.84 -11.09
N PRO A 78 0.14 25.40 -12.21
CA PRO A 78 0.76 25.15 -13.51
C PRO A 78 2.08 25.93 -13.62
N GLY A 79 2.91 25.56 -14.57
CA GLY A 79 4.10 26.32 -14.96
C GLY A 79 4.78 25.74 -16.19
N ASP A 80 5.81 26.42 -16.66
CA ASP A 80 6.69 25.96 -17.73
C ASP A 80 8.09 25.62 -17.20
N LEU A 81 8.74 24.67 -17.85
CA LEU A 81 10.05 24.18 -17.45
C LEU A 81 10.93 23.98 -18.68
N ALA A 82 11.97 24.80 -18.80
CA ALA A 82 12.96 24.71 -19.87
C ALA A 82 13.96 23.55 -19.62
N PRO A 83 14.72 23.12 -20.63
CA PRO A 83 15.77 22.13 -20.44
C PRO A 83 16.82 22.61 -19.43
N ASN A 84 17.31 21.70 -18.58
CA ASN A 84 18.34 21.97 -17.56
C ASN A 84 17.98 23.07 -16.55
N THR A 85 16.70 23.38 -16.37
CA THR A 85 16.22 24.27 -15.30
C THR A 85 15.51 23.49 -14.20
N ALA A 86 15.43 24.12 -13.04
CA ALA A 86 14.64 23.63 -11.93
C ALA A 86 13.85 24.78 -11.29
N ILE A 87 12.76 24.45 -10.62
CA ILE A 87 11.99 25.41 -9.82
C ILE A 87 11.79 24.85 -8.42
N ARG A 88 11.96 25.69 -7.41
CA ARG A 88 11.98 25.28 -6.00
C ARG A 88 10.96 26.06 -5.19
N PHE A 89 10.21 25.32 -4.39
CA PHE A 89 9.19 25.84 -3.47
C PHE A 89 9.58 25.50 -2.03
N ALA A 90 9.18 26.36 -1.09
CA ALA A 90 9.25 26.09 0.34
C ALA A 90 7.87 25.73 0.88
N LEU A 91 7.78 24.72 1.74
CA LEU A 91 6.53 24.26 2.33
C LEU A 91 6.71 23.99 3.82
N SER A 92 5.98 24.73 4.67
CA SER A 92 5.90 24.43 6.10
C SER A 92 4.81 23.41 6.36
N ALA A 93 5.13 22.34 7.07
CA ALA A 93 4.19 21.30 7.45
C ALA A 93 4.49 20.73 8.84
N LEU A 94 3.48 20.16 9.48
CA LEU A 94 3.52 19.68 10.87
C LEU A 94 3.87 18.19 10.93
N GLN A 95 4.48 17.79 12.04
CA GLN A 95 4.64 16.38 12.39
C GLN A 95 3.30 15.64 12.35
N GLY A 96 3.31 14.43 11.80
CA GLY A 96 2.14 13.56 11.72
C GLY A 96 1.18 13.89 10.57
N GLN A 97 1.38 14.99 9.84
CA GLN A 97 0.64 15.23 8.61
C GLN A 97 1.12 14.27 7.50
N GLN A 98 0.19 13.83 6.65
CA GLN A 98 0.54 13.17 5.40
C GLN A 98 0.76 14.21 4.31
N LEU A 99 1.97 14.34 3.78
CA LEU A 99 2.26 15.21 2.64
C LEU A 99 2.24 14.38 1.36
N THR A 100 1.38 14.73 0.42
CA THR A 100 1.34 14.16 -0.93
C THR A 100 1.75 15.21 -1.95
N VAL A 101 2.68 14.86 -2.84
CA VAL A 101 3.19 15.71 -3.91
C VAL A 101 3.07 14.95 -5.23
N ARG A 102 2.46 15.59 -6.22
CA ARG A 102 2.26 15.04 -7.57
C ARG A 102 2.70 16.02 -8.64
N LEU A 103 3.39 15.49 -9.62
CA LEU A 103 3.89 16.21 -10.77
C LEU A 103 3.31 15.58 -12.04
N THR A 104 2.59 16.36 -12.82
CA THR A 104 2.20 15.99 -14.18
C THR A 104 2.90 16.89 -15.19
N THR A 105 3.15 16.38 -16.39
CA THR A 105 3.81 17.10 -17.48
C THR A 105 3.00 17.03 -18.76
N GLU A 106 3.11 18.05 -19.59
CA GLU A 106 2.63 18.05 -20.96
C GLU A 106 3.80 18.32 -21.93
N PRO A 107 4.07 17.39 -22.88
CA PRO A 107 3.36 16.13 -23.13
C PRO A 107 3.51 15.12 -21.98
N SER A 108 2.55 14.21 -21.84
CA SER A 108 2.68 13.08 -20.91
C SER A 108 3.68 12.06 -21.44
N SER A 109 4.38 11.39 -20.54
CA SER A 109 5.35 10.33 -20.87
C SER A 109 5.26 9.23 -19.83
N GLU A 110 4.97 8.00 -20.26
CA GLU A 110 4.78 6.84 -19.37
C GLU A 110 6.11 6.10 -19.11
N ASP A 111 7.01 6.07 -20.08
CA ASP A 111 8.27 5.30 -19.99
C ASP A 111 9.39 6.05 -19.27
N VAL A 112 9.51 7.36 -19.53
CA VAL A 112 10.58 8.21 -18.99
C VAL A 112 9.99 9.54 -18.53
N PRO A 113 10.06 9.88 -17.24
CA PRO A 113 9.52 11.15 -16.76
C PRO A 113 10.25 12.33 -17.40
N LEU A 114 9.50 13.33 -17.89
CA LEU A 114 10.06 14.55 -18.48
C LEU A 114 10.52 15.58 -17.42
N ALA A 115 10.06 15.42 -16.18
CA ALA A 115 10.53 16.15 -15.01
C ALA A 115 10.36 15.27 -13.76
N ALA A 116 11.09 15.61 -12.70
CA ALA A 116 11.07 14.84 -11.46
C ALA A 116 11.06 15.73 -10.20
N LEU A 117 10.51 15.17 -9.12
CA LEU A 117 10.40 15.76 -7.80
C LEU A 117 11.64 15.42 -6.95
N TYR A 118 12.19 16.46 -6.33
CA TYR A 118 13.28 16.39 -5.36
C TYR A 118 12.82 17.06 -4.07
N ILE A 119 12.43 16.26 -3.08
CA ILE A 119 11.93 16.73 -1.80
C ILE A 119 13.04 16.58 -0.77
N THR A 120 13.39 17.68 -0.11
CA THR A 120 14.43 17.72 0.91
C THR A 120 13.86 18.33 2.18
N ASP A 121 14.22 17.79 3.34
CA ASP A 121 13.84 18.39 4.61
C ASP A 121 14.78 19.52 5.04
N SER A 122 14.48 20.15 6.19
CA SER A 122 15.28 21.23 6.77
C SER A 122 16.70 20.81 7.22
N THR A 123 16.96 19.50 7.34
CA THR A 123 18.27 18.93 7.70
C THR A 123 19.14 18.62 6.48
N GLY A 124 18.57 18.67 5.27
CA GLY A 124 19.23 18.27 4.03
C GLY A 124 19.01 16.80 3.64
N GLN A 125 18.17 16.06 4.37
CA GLN A 125 17.80 14.70 4.00
C GLN A 125 16.90 14.73 2.76
N VAL A 126 17.33 14.02 1.71
CA VAL A 126 16.55 13.86 0.48
C VAL A 126 15.54 12.72 0.67
N LEU A 127 14.25 13.04 0.58
CA LEU A 127 13.14 12.09 0.72
C LEU A 127 12.80 11.39 -0.61
N THR A 128 13.19 11.98 -1.74
CA THR A 128 13.06 11.40 -3.08
C THR A 128 14.44 11.24 -3.75
N PRO A 129 15.23 10.22 -3.35
CA PRO A 129 16.59 10.06 -3.86
C PRO A 129 16.65 9.67 -5.34
N ASN A 130 15.56 9.13 -5.89
CA ASN A 130 15.42 8.77 -7.30
C ASN A 130 14.42 9.71 -7.99
N PRO A 131 14.53 9.92 -9.32
CA PRO A 131 13.54 10.67 -10.07
C PRO A 131 12.14 10.06 -9.93
N VAL A 132 11.21 10.83 -9.37
CA VAL A 132 9.80 10.43 -9.20
C VAL A 132 8.86 11.56 -9.58
N THR A 133 7.66 11.23 -10.02
CA THR A 133 6.57 12.20 -10.28
C THR A 133 5.50 12.18 -9.20
N TYR A 134 5.64 11.29 -8.22
CA TYR A 134 4.73 11.11 -7.09
C TYR A 134 5.55 10.83 -5.83
N TRP A 135 5.17 11.46 -4.72
CA TRP A 135 5.65 11.10 -3.39
C TRP A 135 4.54 11.33 -2.37
N SER A 136 4.41 10.45 -1.39
CA SER A 136 3.54 10.64 -0.24
C SER A 136 4.12 10.00 1.00
N GLY A 137 4.07 10.69 2.14
CA GLY A 137 4.60 10.16 3.40
C GLY A 137 4.12 10.92 4.64
N ILE A 138 4.18 10.26 5.79
CA ILE A 138 3.90 10.89 7.10
C ILE A 138 5.15 11.61 7.60
N LEU A 139 4.98 12.90 7.93
CA LEU A 139 6.06 13.76 8.33
C LEU A 139 6.53 13.46 9.76
N GLN A 140 7.82 13.22 9.92
CA GLN A 140 8.43 12.82 11.19
C GLN A 140 8.62 13.98 12.18
N SER A 141 8.62 15.22 11.68
CA SER A 141 8.82 16.43 12.46
C SER A 141 8.07 17.62 11.83
N THR A 142 7.77 18.62 12.66
CA THR A 142 7.29 19.92 12.18
C THR A 142 8.47 20.71 11.63
N GLN A 143 8.45 21.01 10.34
CA GLN A 143 9.56 21.68 9.67
C GLN A 143 9.16 22.31 8.33
N GLU A 144 10.11 23.03 7.74
CA GLU A 144 10.03 23.49 6.35
C GLU A 144 10.69 22.44 5.43
N PHE A 145 10.04 22.17 4.31
CA PHE A 145 10.50 21.27 3.25
C PHE A 145 10.80 22.08 1.99
N SER A 146 11.83 21.66 1.27
CA SER A 146 12.12 22.14 -0.08
C SER A 146 11.57 21.16 -1.10
N ILE A 147 10.66 21.63 -1.96
CA ILE A 147 10.10 20.86 -3.07
C ILE A 147 10.66 21.43 -4.36
N GLU A 148 11.55 20.69 -5.00
CA GLU A 148 12.17 21.09 -6.26
C GLU A 148 11.66 20.22 -7.42
N ILE A 149 11.29 20.86 -8.52
CA ILE A 149 10.94 20.22 -9.79
C ILE A 149 12.12 20.41 -10.72
N ARG A 150 12.72 19.32 -11.20
CA ARG A 150 13.87 19.36 -12.13
C ARG A 150 13.47 18.88 -13.51
N SER A 151 13.88 19.63 -14.53
CA SER A 151 13.69 19.24 -15.92
C SER A 151 14.58 18.07 -16.28
N LEU A 152 13.99 17.04 -16.89
CA LEU A 152 14.69 15.93 -17.52
C LEU A 152 14.51 15.95 -19.05
N ALA A 153 13.67 16.86 -19.54
CA ALA A 153 13.36 17.03 -20.95
C ALA A 153 14.47 17.78 -21.71
N GLN A 154 14.60 17.45 -22.99
CA GLN A 154 15.50 18.14 -23.94
C GLN A 154 14.82 19.34 -24.63
N GLN A 155 13.53 19.55 -24.37
CA GLN A 155 12.73 20.66 -24.86
C GLN A 155 11.90 21.25 -23.73
N GLN A 156 11.37 22.46 -23.93
CA GLN A 156 10.47 23.07 -22.96
C GLN A 156 9.19 22.23 -22.83
N ILE A 157 8.75 22.03 -21.58
CA ILE A 157 7.52 21.32 -21.24
C ILE A 157 6.66 22.20 -20.33
N ASN A 158 5.36 21.89 -20.27
CA ASN A 158 4.50 22.42 -19.21
C ASN A 158 4.43 21.39 -18.07
N TYR A 159 4.21 21.87 -16.86
CA TYR A 159 3.97 21.02 -15.70
C TYR A 159 2.77 21.51 -14.89
N THR A 160 2.21 20.61 -14.09
CA THR A 160 1.34 20.95 -12.96
C THR A 160 1.89 20.27 -11.71
N LEU A 161 2.17 21.07 -10.68
CA LEU A 161 2.51 20.60 -9.34
C LEU A 161 1.25 20.62 -8.50
N PHE A 162 0.88 19.48 -7.92
CA PHE A 162 -0.22 19.33 -6.98
C PHE A 162 0.32 18.87 -5.64
N ILE A 163 -0.11 19.53 -4.56
CA ILE A 163 0.28 19.22 -3.19
C ILE A 163 -0.98 19.08 -2.36
N GLU A 164 -1.05 18.03 -1.55
CA GLU A 164 -2.16 17.77 -0.63
C GLU A 164 -1.61 17.42 0.76
N ILE A 165 -2.14 18.11 1.77
CA ILE A 165 -1.91 17.83 3.18
C ILE A 165 -3.29 17.67 3.85
N PRO A 166 -3.79 16.43 4.01
CA PRO A 166 -5.03 16.18 4.72
C PRO A 166 -4.97 16.71 6.17
N ALA A 167 -6.11 17.08 6.72
CA ALA A 167 -6.19 17.65 8.08
C ALA A 167 -5.90 16.63 9.20
N ALA A 168 -5.95 15.34 8.90
CA ALA A 168 -5.69 14.28 9.88
C ALA A 168 -4.22 14.29 10.31
N LEU A 169 -4.00 14.18 11.63
CA LEU A 169 -2.69 13.93 12.22
C LEU A 169 -2.58 12.45 12.57
N ILE A 170 -1.49 11.83 12.13
CA ILE A 170 -1.21 10.41 12.29
C ILE A 170 0.07 10.29 13.11
N ASP A 171 0.13 9.33 14.03
CA ASP A 171 1.39 9.00 14.69
C ASP A 171 2.41 8.59 13.62
N PRO A 172 3.59 9.24 13.51
CA PRO A 172 4.60 8.87 12.52
C PRO A 172 4.97 7.38 12.54
N ALA A 173 4.88 6.70 13.69
CA ALA A 173 5.15 5.26 13.81
C ALA A 173 4.07 4.37 13.14
N LEU A 174 2.89 4.93 12.86
CA LEU A 174 1.76 4.25 12.21
C LEU A 174 1.61 4.68 10.73
N GLY A 175 2.54 5.47 10.20
CA GLY A 175 2.43 6.10 8.89
C GLY A 175 2.77 5.24 7.67
N GLU A 176 3.41 4.09 7.87
CA GLU A 176 3.87 3.18 6.81
C GLU A 176 3.28 1.77 6.98
N LYS A 177 2.02 1.70 7.42
CA LYS A 177 1.33 0.43 7.68
C LYS A 177 0.54 -0.09 6.49
N TYR A 178 0.36 0.72 5.46
CA TYR A 178 -0.34 0.33 4.24
C TYR A 178 0.52 0.62 3.00
N ASP A 179 0.46 -0.28 2.02
CA ASP A 179 1.17 -0.17 0.75
C ASP A 179 0.21 -0.46 -0.43
N LEU A 180 0.72 -0.24 -1.63
CA LEU A 180 0.02 -0.45 -2.89
C LEU A 180 -0.39 -1.92 -3.02
N ILE A 181 -1.67 -2.11 -3.37
CA ILE A 181 -2.18 -3.38 -3.85
C ILE A 181 -1.90 -3.50 -5.36
N SER A 182 -1.96 -4.72 -5.92
CA SER A 182 -1.85 -4.93 -7.37
C SER A 182 -2.82 -4.02 -8.14
N LEU A 183 -2.31 -3.37 -9.19
CA LEU A 183 -3.09 -2.47 -10.05
C LEU A 183 -4.28 -3.19 -10.69
N ASP A 184 -4.15 -4.47 -11.02
CA ASP A 184 -5.22 -5.29 -11.59
C ASP A 184 -6.42 -5.40 -10.63
N ILE A 185 -6.17 -5.44 -9.31
CA ILE A 185 -7.23 -5.45 -8.30
C ILE A 185 -7.96 -4.10 -8.30
N CYS A 186 -7.23 -2.99 -8.35
CA CYS A 186 -7.85 -1.66 -8.42
C CYS A 186 -8.68 -1.47 -9.69
N GLN A 187 -8.20 -1.96 -10.84
CA GLN A 187 -8.93 -1.92 -12.10
C GLN A 187 -10.19 -2.78 -12.08
N MET A 188 -10.10 -4.00 -11.54
CA MET A 188 -11.25 -4.89 -11.37
C MET A 188 -12.34 -4.24 -10.51
N ILE A 189 -11.96 -3.67 -9.36
CA ILE A 189 -12.92 -2.98 -8.48
C ILE A 189 -13.51 -1.74 -9.15
N ARG A 190 -12.71 -0.98 -9.92
CA ARG A 190 -13.19 0.16 -10.70
C ARG A 190 -14.28 -0.24 -11.68
N GLU A 191 -14.07 -1.31 -12.45
CA GLU A 191 -15.04 -1.79 -13.44
C GLU A 191 -16.33 -2.30 -12.78
N ALA A 192 -16.20 -3.08 -11.71
CA ALA A 192 -17.34 -3.59 -10.95
C ALA A 192 -18.14 -2.45 -10.29
N ALA A 193 -17.45 -1.48 -9.68
CA ALA A 193 -18.08 -0.31 -9.07
C ALA A 193 -18.79 0.54 -10.13
N ALA A 194 -18.15 0.81 -11.26
CA ALA A 194 -18.74 1.59 -12.34
C ALA A 194 -20.02 0.94 -12.89
N GLN A 195 -20.00 -0.39 -13.06
CA GLN A 195 -21.18 -1.14 -13.47
C GLN A 195 -22.30 -1.10 -12.40
N ALA A 196 -21.94 -1.14 -11.11
CA ALA A 196 -22.91 -1.21 -10.02
C ALA A 196 -23.69 0.08 -9.82
N ILE A 197 -23.06 1.24 -10.00
CA ILE A 197 -23.68 2.56 -9.77
C ILE A 197 -23.86 3.40 -11.03
N GLY A 198 -23.44 2.89 -12.20
CA GLY A 198 -23.70 3.50 -13.50
C GLY A 198 -22.90 4.78 -13.79
N VAL A 199 -21.74 4.95 -13.16
CA VAL A 199 -20.84 6.09 -13.40
C VAL A 199 -19.39 5.62 -13.54
N ASP A 200 -18.60 6.35 -14.32
CA ASP A 200 -17.17 6.08 -14.44
C ASP A 200 -16.40 6.58 -13.22
N PHE A 201 -15.38 5.81 -12.81
CA PHE A 201 -14.45 6.18 -11.77
C PHE A 201 -13.10 6.55 -12.36
N ALA A 202 -12.57 7.70 -11.96
CA ALA A 202 -11.16 8.02 -12.15
C ALA A 202 -10.32 7.15 -11.22
N LEU A 203 -9.29 6.49 -11.75
CA LEU A 203 -8.33 5.69 -10.99
C LEU A 203 -7.04 6.48 -10.81
N GLU A 204 -6.67 6.66 -9.55
CA GLU A 204 -5.34 7.05 -9.12
C GLU A 204 -4.64 5.76 -8.65
N ASP A 205 -3.64 5.30 -9.40
CA ASP A 205 -2.87 4.08 -9.09
C ASP A 205 -2.09 4.21 -7.76
N ARG A 206 -1.75 5.44 -7.37
CA ARG A 206 -1.17 5.79 -6.08
C ARG A 206 -1.88 6.99 -5.45
N ALA A 207 -2.31 6.81 -4.22
CA ALA A 207 -2.96 7.82 -3.39
C ALA A 207 -2.65 7.57 -1.90
N PRO A 208 -2.69 8.62 -1.06
CA PRO A 208 -2.62 8.45 0.38
C PRO A 208 -3.78 7.58 0.90
N PHE A 209 -3.47 6.65 1.79
CA PHE A 209 -4.43 5.75 2.43
C PHE A 209 -4.44 5.99 3.94
N LEU A 210 -5.64 6.02 4.55
CA LEU A 210 -5.84 6.22 5.98
C LEU A 210 -6.90 5.25 6.49
N ASP A 211 -6.49 4.35 7.37
CA ASP A 211 -7.35 3.54 8.23
C ASP A 211 -7.70 4.38 9.47
N VAL A 212 -8.85 5.04 9.41
CA VAL A 212 -9.34 5.91 10.49
C VAL A 212 -9.71 5.15 11.76
N VAL A 213 -9.94 3.84 11.68
CA VAL A 213 -10.32 3.01 12.84
C VAL A 213 -9.07 2.62 13.61
N ALA A 214 -8.02 2.20 12.91
CA ALA A 214 -6.75 1.83 13.54
C ALA A 214 -5.82 3.03 13.80
N GLY A 215 -6.06 4.18 13.17
CA GLY A 215 -5.13 5.32 13.20
C GLY A 215 -3.86 5.07 12.40
N GLU A 216 -3.93 4.17 11.42
CA GLU A 216 -2.81 3.73 10.60
C GLU A 216 -2.91 4.32 9.20
N ALA A 217 -1.78 4.60 8.56
CA ALA A 217 -1.74 5.21 7.24
C ALA A 217 -0.70 4.54 6.33
N GLY A 218 -0.69 5.00 5.09
CA GLY A 218 0.27 4.57 4.09
C GLY A 218 -0.19 4.98 2.70
N GLN A 219 0.00 4.10 1.74
CA GLN A 219 -0.40 4.30 0.35
C GLN A 219 -1.34 3.20 -0.13
N GLY A 220 -2.10 3.51 -1.17
CA GLY A 220 -2.99 2.59 -1.86
C GLY A 220 -3.38 3.16 -3.23
N CYS A 221 -4.38 2.57 -3.86
CA CYS A 221 -5.05 3.19 -5.00
C CYS A 221 -6.35 3.87 -4.56
N ARG A 222 -6.77 4.89 -5.33
CA ARG A 222 -8.01 5.63 -5.08
C ARG A 222 -8.86 5.67 -6.34
N LEU A 223 -10.13 5.30 -6.18
CA LEU A 223 -11.16 5.46 -7.19
C LEU A 223 -12.05 6.61 -6.77
N THR A 224 -12.27 7.58 -7.66
CA THR A 224 -13.14 8.72 -7.40
C THR A 224 -14.16 8.88 -8.50
N ALA A 225 -15.43 9.01 -8.13
CA ALA A 225 -16.52 9.40 -9.03
C ALA A 225 -17.26 10.61 -8.46
N PHE A 226 -17.78 11.44 -9.35
CA PHE A 226 -18.53 12.64 -9.02
C PHE A 226 -19.94 12.56 -9.61
N GLY A 227 -20.89 13.20 -8.95
CA GLY A 227 -22.23 13.42 -9.49
C GLY A 227 -22.99 14.43 -8.64
N ASP A 228 -24.30 14.40 -8.74
CA ASP A 228 -25.20 15.27 -8.02
C ASP A 228 -26.24 14.47 -7.21
N GLY A 229 -27.16 15.17 -6.54
CA GLY A 229 -28.27 14.53 -5.83
C GLY A 229 -29.30 13.86 -6.76
N ASN A 230 -29.29 14.13 -8.06
CA ASN A 230 -30.13 13.41 -9.03
C ASN A 230 -29.55 12.03 -9.33
N THR A 231 -28.22 11.97 -9.42
CA THR A 231 -27.45 10.74 -9.66
C THR A 231 -27.36 9.89 -8.38
N PHE A 232 -27.13 10.55 -7.25
CA PHE A 232 -26.89 9.91 -5.95
C PHE A 232 -27.81 10.48 -4.87
N ALA A 233 -29.09 10.07 -4.92
CA ALA A 233 -30.09 10.55 -3.98
C ALA A 233 -29.86 10.06 -2.54
N ASP A 234 -29.33 8.84 -2.38
CA ASP A 234 -29.11 8.20 -1.08
C ASP A 234 -27.68 7.62 -0.99
N PRO A 235 -26.78 8.24 -0.20
CA PRO A 235 -25.44 7.72 0.03
C PRO A 235 -25.41 6.29 0.57
N GLN A 236 -26.40 5.87 1.38
CA GLN A 236 -26.45 4.52 1.95
C GLN A 236 -26.75 3.48 0.86
N ALA A 237 -27.68 3.78 -0.05
CA ALA A 237 -27.96 2.94 -1.20
C ALA A 237 -26.73 2.79 -2.12
N VAL A 238 -25.96 3.86 -2.32
CA VAL A 238 -24.70 3.84 -3.09
C VAL A 238 -23.68 2.92 -2.43
N VAL A 239 -23.39 3.11 -1.13
CA VAL A 239 -22.41 2.26 -0.41
C VAL A 239 -22.86 0.80 -0.42
N LYS A 240 -24.14 0.51 -0.21
CA LYS A 240 -24.68 -0.85 -0.27
C LYS A 240 -24.52 -1.50 -1.64
N ALA A 241 -24.76 -0.76 -2.72
CA ALA A 241 -24.54 -1.26 -4.08
C ALA A 241 -23.05 -1.59 -4.32
N LEU A 242 -22.15 -0.73 -3.85
CA LEU A 242 -20.71 -0.94 -3.97
C LEU A 242 -20.21 -2.14 -3.17
N ILE A 243 -20.68 -2.33 -1.92
CA ILE A 243 -20.41 -3.55 -1.13
C ILE A 243 -20.85 -4.80 -1.91
N GLY A 244 -22.07 -4.78 -2.46
CA GLY A 244 -22.58 -5.89 -3.27
C GLY A 244 -21.80 -6.16 -4.56
N SER A 245 -21.04 -5.18 -5.05
CA SER A 245 -20.24 -5.27 -6.27
C SER A 245 -18.77 -5.69 -6.05
N ALA A 246 -18.27 -5.66 -4.81
CA ALA A 246 -16.85 -5.92 -4.51
C ALA A 246 -16.39 -7.33 -4.93
N GLY A 247 -17.34 -8.27 -5.08
CA GLY A 247 -17.09 -9.63 -5.56
C GLY A 247 -16.76 -10.62 -4.45
N LEU A 248 -16.33 -11.83 -4.84
CA LEU A 248 -16.03 -12.91 -3.90
C LEU A 248 -14.76 -12.61 -3.08
N GLY A 249 -14.79 -13.02 -1.81
CA GLY A 249 -13.66 -12.94 -0.88
C GLY A 249 -13.59 -11.65 -0.05
N TRP A 250 -14.37 -10.62 -0.38
CA TRP A 250 -14.45 -9.42 0.46
C TRP A 250 -15.47 -9.59 1.58
N THR A 251 -15.02 -9.40 2.80
CA THR A 251 -15.84 -9.48 4.01
C THR A 251 -16.03 -8.08 4.58
N GLU A 252 -17.28 -7.68 4.79
CA GLU A 252 -17.60 -6.39 5.40
C GLU A 252 -17.17 -6.34 6.87
N GLN A 253 -16.58 -5.22 7.26
CA GLN A 253 -16.09 -4.96 8.61
C GLN A 253 -16.99 -3.94 9.31
N LEU A 254 -17.73 -4.40 10.32
CA LEU A 254 -18.70 -3.57 11.06
C LEU A 254 -18.08 -2.34 11.71
N ALA A 255 -16.80 -2.38 12.09
CA ALA A 255 -16.09 -1.27 12.69
C ALA A 255 -15.97 -0.03 11.77
N TYR A 256 -16.11 -0.21 10.46
CA TYR A 256 -16.00 0.88 9.47
C TYR A 256 -17.36 1.38 8.97
N GLN A 257 -18.46 0.79 9.43
CA GLN A 257 -19.80 1.27 9.09
C GLN A 257 -20.04 2.61 9.75
N ALA A 258 -20.26 3.63 8.94
CA ALA A 258 -20.76 4.91 9.40
C ALA A 258 -21.83 5.44 8.44
N GLY A 259 -22.80 6.15 8.99
CA GLY A 259 -23.91 6.69 8.23
C GLY A 259 -24.47 7.93 8.88
N GLY A 260 -24.79 8.90 8.05
CA GLY A 260 -25.45 10.13 8.43
C GLY A 260 -26.24 10.70 7.26
N PRO A 261 -26.96 11.81 7.46
CA PRO A 261 -27.79 12.39 6.41
C PRO A 261 -26.96 12.95 5.23
N THR A 262 -25.67 13.23 5.43
CA THR A 262 -24.76 13.76 4.40
C THR A 262 -23.81 12.74 3.79
N GLY A 263 -23.85 11.48 4.25
CA GLY A 263 -22.93 10.48 3.75
C GLY A 263 -23.01 9.11 4.43
N SER A 264 -22.34 8.15 3.82
CA SER A 264 -22.21 6.79 4.33
C SER A 264 -20.82 6.24 4.01
N SER A 265 -20.33 5.35 4.86
CA SER A 265 -19.08 4.62 4.66
C SER A 265 -19.19 3.18 5.09
N ALA A 266 -18.35 2.35 4.50
CA ALA A 266 -18.13 0.96 4.88
C ALA A 266 -16.68 0.57 4.63
N GLY A 267 -16.25 -0.50 5.31
CA GLY A 267 -14.95 -1.12 5.11
C GLY A 267 -15.13 -2.59 4.76
N LEU A 268 -14.31 -3.09 3.83
CA LEU A 268 -14.23 -4.50 3.48
C LEU A 268 -12.79 -4.97 3.56
N THR A 269 -12.59 -6.21 3.97
CA THR A 269 -11.26 -6.83 3.98
C THR A 269 -11.23 -8.08 3.13
N ARG A 270 -10.06 -8.37 2.58
CA ARG A 270 -9.77 -9.62 1.87
C ARG A 270 -8.27 -9.86 1.90
N ASP A 271 -7.83 -11.01 2.37
CA ASP A 271 -6.40 -11.28 2.57
C ASP A 271 -5.80 -10.13 3.42
N MET A 272 -4.69 -9.53 3.02
CA MET A 272 -4.12 -8.36 3.70
C MET A 272 -4.74 -7.02 3.27
N ALA A 273 -5.73 -7.01 2.37
CA ALA A 273 -6.30 -5.79 1.82
C ALA A 273 -7.39 -5.20 2.70
N LEU A 274 -7.42 -3.86 2.77
CA LEU A 274 -8.52 -3.06 3.29
C LEU A 274 -9.05 -2.15 2.20
N MET A 275 -10.34 -2.24 1.94
CA MET A 275 -11.10 -1.36 1.05
C MET A 275 -12.01 -0.47 1.88
N LEU A 276 -11.89 0.84 1.70
CA LEU A 276 -12.71 1.85 2.35
C LEU A 276 -13.59 2.55 1.32
N ILE A 277 -14.89 2.39 1.46
CA ILE A 277 -15.89 3.00 0.59
C ILE A 277 -16.52 4.17 1.33
N THR A 278 -16.60 5.32 0.66
CA THR A 278 -17.29 6.51 1.17
C THR A 278 -18.13 7.14 0.07
N ALA A 279 -19.38 7.46 0.38
CA ALA A 279 -20.23 8.29 -0.45
C ALA A 279 -20.69 9.48 0.40
N ASN A 280 -20.37 10.70 -0.02
CA ASN A 280 -20.73 11.92 0.71
C ASN A 280 -21.28 12.96 -0.25
N TRP A 281 -22.10 13.87 0.26
CA TRP A 281 -22.52 15.06 -0.48
C TRP A 281 -22.27 16.33 0.33
N SER A 282 -21.96 17.42 -0.38
CA SER A 282 -21.86 18.77 0.15
C SER A 282 -22.62 19.77 -0.73
N PRO A 283 -23.03 20.94 -0.22
CA PRO A 283 -23.62 21.97 -1.05
C PRO A 283 -22.65 22.41 -2.17
N VAL A 284 -23.19 22.74 -3.34
CA VAL A 284 -22.41 23.41 -4.40
C VAL A 284 -21.86 24.75 -3.90
N MET A 285 -20.71 25.17 -4.45
CA MET A 285 -20.08 26.44 -4.09
C MET A 285 -21.04 27.61 -4.29
N GLY A 286 -21.12 28.51 -3.29
CA GLY A 286 -21.99 29.68 -3.32
C GLY A 286 -23.41 29.44 -2.79
N VAL A 287 -23.76 28.21 -2.42
CA VAL A 287 -24.98 27.94 -1.65
C VAL A 287 -24.69 28.07 -0.17
N GLU A 288 -25.32 29.07 0.45
CA GLU A 288 -25.21 29.33 1.89
C GLU A 288 -26.30 28.57 2.65
N CYS A 289 -25.89 27.64 3.50
CA CYS A 289 -26.78 27.04 4.49
C CYS A 289 -26.63 27.80 5.82
N PRO A 290 -27.70 27.87 6.64
CA PRO A 290 -27.64 28.52 7.95
C PRO A 290 -26.51 27.93 8.80
N SER A 291 -25.66 28.79 9.37
CA SER A 291 -24.50 28.36 10.16
C SER A 291 -24.87 27.79 11.54
N ASP A 292 -26.12 28.00 11.98
CA ASP A 292 -26.68 27.53 13.24
C ASP A 292 -27.37 26.16 13.14
N GLN A 293 -27.40 25.55 11.94
CA GLN A 293 -28.06 24.28 11.70
C GLN A 293 -27.18 23.29 10.92
N PRO A 294 -27.41 21.97 11.07
CA PRO A 294 -26.74 20.98 10.24
C PRO A 294 -27.04 21.19 8.75
N ILE A 295 -26.06 20.96 7.89
CA ILE A 295 -26.21 21.06 6.42
C ILE A 295 -27.35 20.17 5.90
N ALA A 296 -27.58 19.03 6.54
CA ALA A 296 -28.69 18.13 6.20
C ALA A 296 -30.09 18.74 6.38
N SER A 297 -30.22 19.78 7.21
CA SER A 297 -31.47 20.52 7.42
C SER A 297 -31.67 21.62 6.38
N CYS A 298 -30.67 21.85 5.52
CA CYS A 298 -30.74 22.81 4.43
C CYS A 298 -31.63 22.22 3.32
N ASP A 299 -32.65 22.98 2.88
CA ASP A 299 -33.56 22.57 1.81
C ASP A 299 -32.89 22.72 0.44
N LEU A 300 -31.98 21.80 0.14
CA LEU A 300 -31.18 21.78 -1.07
C LEU A 300 -31.86 20.93 -2.14
N ALA A 301 -32.07 21.54 -3.30
CA ALA A 301 -32.46 20.81 -4.50
C ALA A 301 -31.36 19.78 -4.87
N PRO A 302 -31.71 18.68 -5.55
CA PRO A 302 -30.75 17.63 -5.89
C PRO A 302 -29.52 18.13 -6.67
N ASP A 303 -29.70 19.08 -7.59
CA ASP A 303 -28.64 19.71 -8.38
C ASP A 303 -27.73 20.65 -7.57
N GLN A 304 -28.15 21.04 -6.36
CA GLN A 304 -27.36 21.84 -5.43
C GLN A 304 -26.45 20.98 -4.51
N LYS A 305 -26.45 19.67 -4.70
CA LYS A 305 -25.61 18.73 -3.95
C LYS A 305 -24.51 18.22 -4.85
N VAL A 306 -23.24 18.44 -4.46
CA VAL A 306 -22.09 17.79 -5.09
C VAL A 306 -21.86 16.48 -4.35
N CYS A 307 -22.05 15.37 -5.05
CA CYS A 307 -21.85 14.02 -4.52
C CYS A 307 -20.46 13.53 -4.94
N THR A 308 -19.69 13.05 -3.96
CA THR A 308 -18.37 12.45 -4.17
C THR A 308 -18.38 11.03 -3.64
N ILE A 309 -18.07 10.07 -4.51
CA ILE A 309 -17.89 8.68 -4.18
C ILE A 309 -16.40 8.40 -4.25
N ARG A 310 -15.86 7.79 -3.20
CA ARG A 310 -14.46 7.43 -3.12
C ARG A 310 -14.31 6.02 -2.59
N ILE A 311 -13.50 5.22 -3.28
CA ILE A 311 -13.07 3.89 -2.85
C ILE A 311 -11.55 3.95 -2.73
N ASN A 312 -11.02 3.76 -1.52
CA ASN A 312 -9.58 3.64 -1.29
C ASN A 312 -9.26 2.18 -1.02
N ILE A 313 -8.22 1.64 -1.63
CA ILE A 313 -7.84 0.24 -1.49
C ILE A 313 -6.34 0.19 -1.25
N ALA A 314 -5.94 -0.47 -0.17
CA ALA A 314 -4.54 -0.70 0.15
C ALA A 314 -4.37 -2.10 0.73
N GLN A 315 -3.13 -2.59 0.73
CA GLN A 315 -2.76 -3.80 1.46
C GLN A 315 -2.00 -3.42 2.72
N TYR A 316 -2.32 -4.07 3.84
CA TYR A 316 -1.59 -3.88 5.08
C TYR A 316 -0.16 -4.37 4.87
N ARG A 317 0.79 -3.46 5.08
CA ARG A 317 2.21 -3.76 5.03
C ARG A 317 2.56 -4.54 6.28
N THR A 318 2.65 -5.84 6.11
CA THR A 318 3.37 -6.68 7.04
C THR A 318 4.62 -7.15 6.34
N ASP A 319 5.77 -6.94 6.94
CA ASP A 319 7.00 -7.61 6.50
C ASP A 319 6.94 -9.13 6.78
N PHE A 320 5.78 -9.63 7.25
CA PHE A 320 5.59 -10.92 7.89
C PHE A 320 4.10 -11.33 7.91
N SER A 321 3.74 -12.54 7.47
CA SER A 321 2.40 -13.13 7.73
C SER A 321 2.50 -14.18 8.84
N LEU A 322 1.51 -14.27 9.73
CA LEU A 322 1.40 -15.40 10.68
C LEU A 322 0.98 -16.70 10.00
N ASP A 323 0.52 -16.67 8.74
CA ASP A 323 0.14 -17.87 7.99
C ASP A 323 1.27 -18.91 7.97
N GLY A 324 1.01 -20.12 8.43
CA GLY A 324 1.94 -21.24 8.29
C GLY A 324 2.07 -22.13 9.52
N HIS A 325 3.00 -23.07 9.42
CA HIS A 325 3.35 -23.99 10.49
C HIS A 325 4.52 -23.42 11.31
N TRP A 326 4.31 -23.32 12.62
CA TRP A 326 5.28 -22.81 13.58
C TRP A 326 5.56 -23.87 14.61
N GLU A 327 6.82 -24.16 14.89
CA GLU A 327 7.18 -25.18 15.87
C GLU A 327 8.32 -24.74 16.78
N ASN A 328 8.26 -25.22 18.01
CA ASN A 328 9.42 -25.31 18.88
C ASN A 328 9.87 -26.78 18.93
N ALA A 329 10.91 -27.11 18.17
CA ALA A 329 11.40 -28.49 18.03
C ALA A 329 11.81 -29.15 19.36
N ASP A 330 12.26 -28.36 20.35
CA ASP A 330 12.69 -28.88 21.65
C ASP A 330 11.52 -29.34 22.54
N THR A 331 10.37 -28.68 22.42
CA THR A 331 9.18 -28.94 23.26
C THR A 331 8.08 -29.69 22.53
N GLY A 332 8.11 -29.74 21.19
CA GLY A 332 7.03 -30.31 20.37
C GLY A 332 5.74 -29.49 20.44
N PHE A 333 5.83 -28.23 20.87
CA PHE A 333 4.74 -27.26 20.76
C PHE A 333 4.71 -26.70 19.35
N SER A 334 3.57 -26.82 18.68
CA SER A 334 3.35 -26.24 17.36
C SER A 334 2.05 -25.46 17.27
N LEU A 335 2.03 -24.52 16.32
CA LEU A 335 0.87 -23.75 15.91
C LEU A 335 0.75 -23.82 14.39
N ASP A 336 -0.41 -24.21 13.90
CA ASP A 336 -0.81 -24.04 12.51
C ASP A 336 -1.74 -22.84 12.45
N LEU A 337 -1.23 -21.72 11.92
CA LEU A 337 -1.92 -20.43 11.92
C LEU A 337 -2.37 -20.04 10.52
N TYR A 338 -3.52 -19.40 10.47
CA TYR A 338 -4.11 -18.77 9.31
C TYR A 338 -4.46 -17.32 9.67
N GLN A 339 -4.23 -16.42 8.74
CA GLN A 339 -4.41 -14.99 8.87
C GLN A 339 -5.30 -14.50 7.73
N ASP A 340 -6.43 -13.90 8.11
CA ASP A 340 -7.26 -13.11 7.21
C ASP A 340 -7.24 -11.66 7.70
N TRP A 341 -6.53 -10.81 6.98
CA TRP A 341 -6.21 -9.43 7.35
C TRP A 341 -5.50 -9.33 8.71
N LYS A 342 -6.21 -8.83 9.72
CA LYS A 342 -5.72 -8.73 11.10
C LYS A 342 -6.28 -9.86 11.96
N THR A 343 -7.17 -10.71 11.46
CA THR A 343 -7.73 -11.82 12.22
C THR A 343 -6.85 -13.04 12.09
N ILE A 344 -6.50 -13.64 13.23
CA ILE A 344 -5.66 -14.82 13.33
C ILE A 344 -6.52 -15.96 13.88
N TYR A 345 -6.43 -17.13 13.26
CA TYR A 345 -7.06 -18.34 13.74
C TYR A 345 -6.20 -19.55 13.44
N GLY A 346 -6.41 -20.65 14.16
CA GLY A 346 -5.56 -21.82 13.95
C GLY A 346 -5.72 -22.92 14.98
N THR A 347 -4.78 -23.85 14.92
CA THR A 347 -4.73 -25.05 15.75
C THR A 347 -3.42 -25.10 16.49
N HIS A 348 -3.44 -25.61 17.73
CA HIS A 348 -2.23 -25.93 18.49
C HIS A 348 -2.07 -27.44 18.62
N ALA A 349 -0.82 -27.86 18.82
CA ALA A 349 -0.51 -29.20 19.29
C ALA A 349 0.66 -29.15 20.28
N VAL A 350 0.55 -29.90 21.37
CA VAL A 350 1.61 -30.10 22.36
C VAL A 350 1.66 -31.57 22.76
N VAL A 351 2.84 -32.17 22.70
CA VAL A 351 3.09 -33.50 23.28
C VAL A 351 3.74 -33.34 24.66
N ALA A 352 2.96 -33.58 25.71
CA ALA A 352 3.39 -33.40 27.08
C ALA A 352 3.72 -34.73 27.78
N GLN A 353 4.47 -34.63 28.89
CA GLN A 353 4.78 -35.75 29.78
C GLN A 353 5.38 -36.97 29.07
N GLY A 354 6.27 -36.74 28.09
CA GLY A 354 6.93 -37.80 27.33
C GLY A 354 5.99 -38.61 26.44
N GLY A 355 4.90 -38.00 25.94
CA GLY A 355 3.93 -38.65 25.06
C GLY A 355 2.70 -39.20 25.78
N ASN A 356 2.63 -39.12 27.11
CA ASN A 356 1.47 -39.59 27.87
C ASN A 356 0.25 -38.68 27.73
N LYS A 357 0.45 -37.42 27.33
CA LYS A 357 -0.62 -36.46 27.08
C LYS A 357 -0.37 -35.72 25.78
N ILE A 358 -1.42 -35.57 24.99
CA ILE A 358 -1.41 -34.79 23.75
C ILE A 358 -2.51 -33.74 23.91
N ASP A 359 -2.11 -32.48 23.92
CA ASP A 359 -3.02 -31.34 23.96
C ASP A 359 -3.12 -30.76 22.57
N SER A 360 -4.24 -31.02 21.89
CA SER A 360 -4.48 -30.53 20.54
C SER A 360 -5.98 -30.40 20.29
N LEU A 361 -6.37 -29.28 19.70
CA LEU A 361 -7.76 -28.97 19.43
C LEU A 361 -7.87 -28.10 18.17
N GLU A 362 -8.74 -28.50 17.25
CA GLU A 362 -9.04 -27.74 16.03
C GLU A 362 -9.63 -26.38 16.36
N LEU A 363 -9.22 -25.34 15.62
CA LEU A 363 -9.69 -23.95 15.82
C LEU A 363 -9.49 -23.44 17.25
N SER A 364 -8.50 -23.98 17.94
CA SER A 364 -8.15 -23.61 19.31
C SER A 364 -7.56 -22.23 19.47
N ILE A 365 -7.11 -21.57 18.39
CA ILE A 365 -6.55 -20.21 18.42
C ILE A 365 -7.49 -19.27 17.68
N ASN A 366 -7.81 -18.14 18.30
CA ASN A 366 -8.56 -17.05 17.65
C ASN A 366 -8.13 -15.69 18.22
N GLY A 367 -7.82 -14.72 17.38
CA GLY A 367 -7.45 -13.39 17.86
C GLY A 367 -7.24 -12.37 16.77
N ASN A 368 -6.62 -11.27 17.14
CA ASN A 368 -6.33 -10.18 16.21
C ASN A 368 -4.88 -9.68 16.34
N LEU A 369 -4.28 -9.39 15.20
CA LEU A 369 -2.98 -8.76 15.00
C LEU A 369 -3.10 -7.24 15.09
N GLN A 370 -2.24 -6.64 15.91
CA GLN A 370 -2.04 -5.21 15.99
C GLN A 370 -0.53 -4.91 15.87
N GLY A 371 -0.11 -4.37 14.73
CA GLY A 371 1.30 -4.20 14.42
C GLY A 371 2.02 -5.56 14.34
N GLN A 372 2.99 -5.78 15.22
CA GLN A 372 3.76 -7.03 15.28
C GLN A 372 3.24 -8.00 16.35
N VAL A 373 2.17 -7.67 17.06
CA VAL A 373 1.67 -8.47 18.19
C VAL A 373 0.24 -8.90 17.92
N ALA A 374 -0.01 -10.20 17.84
CA ALA A 374 -1.35 -10.75 17.86
C ALA A 374 -1.75 -11.10 19.29
N THR A 375 -2.91 -10.59 19.73
CA THR A 375 -3.53 -11.04 20.98
C THR A 375 -4.57 -12.09 20.62
N VAL A 376 -4.37 -13.30 21.14
CA VAL A 376 -5.19 -14.47 20.83
C VAL A 376 -5.81 -15.06 22.08
N GLN A 377 -7.06 -15.49 21.97
CA GLN A 377 -7.64 -16.47 22.86
C GLN A 377 -7.19 -17.86 22.42
N PHE A 378 -6.95 -18.74 23.39
CA PHE A 378 -6.67 -20.13 23.12
C PHE A 378 -7.48 -21.07 24.01
N GLN A 379 -7.78 -22.26 23.48
CA GLN A 379 -8.46 -23.33 24.21
C GLN A 379 -7.64 -24.61 24.19
N SER A 380 -7.35 -25.16 25.38
CA SER A 380 -6.76 -26.49 25.53
C SER A 380 -7.83 -27.59 25.35
N SER A 381 -7.43 -28.75 24.85
CA SER A 381 -8.31 -29.94 24.81
C SER A 381 -8.69 -30.50 26.19
N PHE A 382 -8.02 -30.03 27.26
CA PHE A 382 -8.25 -30.46 28.65
C PHE A 382 -9.18 -29.53 29.44
N THR A 383 -9.59 -28.39 28.89
CA THR A 383 -10.50 -27.46 29.56
C THR A 383 -11.35 -26.67 28.57
N ASP A 384 -12.61 -26.41 28.93
CA ASP A 384 -13.50 -25.53 28.16
C ASP A 384 -13.29 -24.05 28.49
N GLN A 385 -12.40 -23.73 29.43
CA GLN A 385 -12.06 -22.36 29.78
C GLN A 385 -11.01 -21.81 28.81
N LEU A 386 -11.22 -20.56 28.37
CA LEU A 386 -10.30 -19.89 27.47
C LEU A 386 -9.14 -19.26 28.23
N GLY A 387 -7.94 -19.36 27.66
CA GLY A 387 -6.79 -18.56 28.04
C GLY A 387 -6.58 -17.40 27.05
N THR A 388 -5.72 -16.47 27.41
CA THR A 388 -5.27 -15.39 26.52
C THR A 388 -3.76 -15.42 26.40
N ALA A 389 -3.25 -15.26 25.18
CA ALA A 389 -1.83 -15.20 24.86
C ALA A 389 -1.51 -14.09 23.86
N GLN A 390 -0.22 -13.76 23.78
CA GLN A 390 0.37 -12.93 22.75
C GLN A 390 1.25 -13.78 21.83
N ILE A 391 1.16 -13.50 20.54
CA ILE A 391 2.10 -13.96 19.53
C ILE A 391 2.81 -12.71 19.00
N THR A 392 4.09 -12.56 19.33
CA THR A 392 4.91 -11.44 18.87
C THR A 392 5.77 -11.90 17.71
N CYS A 393 5.66 -11.19 16.58
CA CYS A 393 6.47 -11.41 15.40
C CYS A 393 7.87 -10.86 15.66
N VAL A 394 8.89 -11.72 15.62
CA VAL A 394 10.29 -11.32 15.80
C VAL A 394 10.92 -11.03 14.43
N ASP A 395 10.71 -11.94 13.47
CA ASP A 395 11.12 -11.82 12.07
C ASP A 395 10.30 -12.77 11.18
N VAL A 396 10.58 -12.81 9.87
CA VAL A 396 9.90 -13.65 8.84
C VAL A 396 9.75 -15.13 9.22
N ASN A 397 10.66 -15.68 10.04
CA ASN A 397 10.75 -17.09 10.38
C ASN A 397 10.64 -17.35 11.89
N THR A 398 10.41 -16.33 12.72
CA THR A 398 10.44 -16.47 14.18
C THR A 398 9.30 -15.72 14.85
N ILE A 399 8.56 -16.42 15.73
CA ILE A 399 7.55 -15.83 16.61
C ILE A 399 7.84 -16.16 18.08
N LEU A 400 7.38 -15.29 18.97
CA LEU A 400 7.35 -15.51 20.41
C LEU A 400 5.90 -15.68 20.86
N TRP A 401 5.60 -16.84 21.44
CA TRP A 401 4.37 -17.12 22.16
C TRP A 401 4.53 -16.77 23.65
N LYS A 402 3.51 -16.13 24.23
CA LYS A 402 3.44 -15.84 25.68
C LYS A 402 2.01 -15.83 26.19
N ILE A 403 1.71 -16.69 27.17
CA ILE A 403 0.43 -16.67 27.89
C ILE A 403 0.38 -15.42 28.77
N ILE A 404 -0.69 -14.61 28.60
CA ILE A 404 -1.01 -13.46 29.44
C ILE A 404 -1.91 -13.88 30.60
N ASP A 405 -2.94 -14.66 30.29
CA ASP A 405 -3.90 -15.18 31.26
C ASP A 405 -4.14 -16.67 30.99
N ALA A 406 -3.87 -17.50 31.98
CA ALA A 406 -3.98 -18.94 31.84
C ALA A 406 -5.44 -19.40 32.01
N PRO A 407 -5.91 -20.38 31.23
CA PRO A 407 -7.24 -20.92 31.44
C PRO A 407 -7.32 -21.61 32.81
N ALA A 408 -8.48 -21.53 33.45
CA ALA A 408 -8.73 -22.33 34.64
C ALA A 408 -8.82 -23.82 34.26
N GLY A 409 -8.22 -24.69 35.08
CA GLY A 409 -8.20 -26.13 34.85
C GLY A 409 -6.85 -26.64 34.36
N GLU A 410 -6.86 -27.81 33.75
CA GLU A 410 -5.68 -28.47 33.21
C GLU A 410 -5.43 -28.01 31.77
N PHE A 411 -4.18 -27.68 31.43
CA PHE A 411 -3.73 -27.33 30.08
C PHE A 411 -2.23 -27.61 29.95
N TYR A 412 -1.73 -27.75 28.72
CA TYR A 412 -0.31 -28.09 28.48
C TYR A 412 0.45 -27.11 27.58
N LEU A 413 -0.22 -26.09 27.03
CA LEU A 413 0.47 -25.03 26.28
C LEU A 413 1.53 -24.36 27.17
N PRO A 414 2.74 -24.11 26.66
CA PRO A 414 3.80 -23.51 27.45
C PRO A 414 3.47 -22.06 27.79
N ALA A 415 3.93 -21.60 28.96
CA ALA A 415 3.76 -20.21 29.38
C ALA A 415 4.45 -19.24 28.40
N GLU A 416 5.62 -19.61 27.89
CA GLU A 416 6.36 -18.88 26.87
C GLU A 416 7.05 -19.88 25.94
N ALA A 417 7.14 -19.57 24.64
CA ALA A 417 7.89 -20.37 23.68
C ALA A 417 8.36 -19.51 22.50
N VAL A 418 9.55 -19.80 21.97
CA VAL A 418 10.00 -19.28 20.68
C VAL A 418 9.71 -20.36 19.64
N LEU A 419 8.96 -20.02 18.60
CA LEU A 419 8.65 -20.94 17.51
C LEU A 419 9.26 -20.44 16.22
N THR A 420 9.74 -21.38 15.40
CA THR A 420 10.28 -21.13 14.07
C THR A 420 9.36 -21.68 13.00
N ARG A 421 9.30 -20.99 11.87
CA ARG A 421 8.56 -21.41 10.69
C ARG A 421 9.23 -22.63 10.06
N ASN A 422 8.45 -23.66 9.72
CA ASN A 422 8.91 -24.87 9.03
C ASN A 422 8.37 -24.98 7.61
#